data_AF-A0A6I6W2M3-F1
#
_entry.id   AF-A0A6I6W2M3-F1
#
_cell.length_a   1.000
_cell.length_b   1.000
_cell.length_c   1.000
_cell.angle_alpha   90.00
_cell.angle_beta   90.00
_cell.angle_gamma   90.00
#
_symmetry.space_group_name_H-M   'P 1'
#
loop_
_entity.id
_entity.type
_entity.pdbx_description
1 polymer ?
#
loop_
_entity_poly.entity_id
_entity_poly.type
_entity_poly.pdbx_seq_one_letter_code
_entity_poly.pdbx_strand_id
1 'polypeptide(L)'
;MTMLQTSLRKNVRVQSNTFSLALSQTLTVLSERISQAQASISAINRLSLRSAERERINALAPTLTRVQKCQQQFDQQKSEGYGFGWLLSPLDTHQASVELKAARLQHEQAILAFDEPAITAQRDSDIDEHNRYVAGQHEEQFKLKALLEKLLKSQRQLKDFELAATDALAAAKGNGWLAPDFAVTLARVIDLVREVKMPQAHDCLGQLVFQKTPDVAAYAKLRKRAEGIRECANRDHFGIAVTGGFPNIVAASARLAAANMQRDSASQLLQCRQTADQWQLLSQLATSPTHLSIDVLWAIYWAMFQCQQEMARFLNSAAAIEDLLNGRFSAYVEHWLGGWASKQIPQFGYPMSHSFLGTLQLAGKPEESRLGADLGVIISLNIGGLVCRKAVLLQAKRAKDWVADVGSKKGQLPKLSKLPRGGYYLFYHESANLQLATAVPTVSSAQALEQLLLTAGKNPDGTYLPIDVRETGWDWASFMSFGLCDANSEIGEPFDTIDDALRILGSGETGALPLRLFVVAIEDEPYVREMAQRVRERYVDLQEPLTKKERKQLDGNERGHSHGM
;
A
#
# COMPACT_ATOMS: atom_id res chain seq x y z
N MET A 1 9.26 11.75 -22.08
CA MET A 1 8.54 12.02 -20.81
C MET A 1 9.23 11.45 -19.56
N THR A 2 10.06 10.41 -19.65
CA THR A 2 10.73 9.75 -18.51
C THR A 2 11.71 10.65 -17.73
N MET A 3 12.54 11.46 -18.39
CA MET A 3 13.51 12.33 -17.68
C MET A 3 12.88 13.40 -16.78
N LEU A 4 11.74 13.97 -17.19
CA LEU A 4 10.99 14.96 -16.40
C LEU A 4 10.41 14.34 -15.11
N GLN A 5 9.91 13.11 -15.20
CA GLN A 5 9.42 12.36 -14.04
C GLN A 5 10.55 11.97 -13.09
N THR A 6 11.73 11.57 -13.60
CA THR A 6 12.88 11.24 -12.75
C THR A 6 13.43 12.46 -12.00
N SER A 7 13.48 13.62 -12.67
CA SER A 7 13.91 14.89 -12.06
C SER A 7 12.92 15.36 -10.98
N LEU A 8 11.62 15.34 -11.27
CA LEU A 8 10.56 15.66 -10.30
C LEU A 8 10.64 14.76 -9.07
N ARG A 9 10.84 13.45 -9.27
CA ARG A 9 10.91 12.46 -8.20
C ARG A 9 12.13 12.65 -7.30
N LYS A 10 13.28 12.97 -7.89
CA LYS A 10 14.48 13.34 -7.13
C LYS A 10 14.24 14.58 -6.27
N ASN A 11 13.56 15.59 -6.81
CA ASN A 11 13.23 16.82 -6.08
C ASN A 11 12.28 16.54 -4.90
N VAL A 12 11.21 15.76 -5.12
CA VAL A 12 10.26 15.36 -4.06
C VAL A 12 10.98 14.61 -2.93
N ARG A 13 11.89 13.69 -3.27
CA ARG A 13 12.69 12.95 -2.27
C ARG A 13 13.59 13.88 -1.46
N VAL A 14 14.26 14.83 -2.10
CA VAL A 14 15.11 15.83 -1.42
C VAL A 14 14.26 16.72 -0.51
N GLN A 15 13.12 17.22 -0.99
CA GLN A 15 12.19 18.02 -0.20
C GLN A 15 11.68 17.26 1.02
N SER A 16 11.23 16.01 0.85
CA SER A 16 10.76 15.16 1.95
C SER A 16 11.85 14.88 2.98
N ASN A 17 13.08 14.57 2.54
CA ASN A 17 14.21 14.35 3.46
C ASN A 17 14.55 15.62 4.25
N THR A 18 14.63 16.76 3.57
CA THR A 18 14.94 18.06 4.20
C THR A 18 13.85 18.43 5.20
N PHE A 19 12.58 18.24 4.83
CA PHE A 19 11.46 18.54 5.71
C PHE A 19 11.40 17.59 6.91
N SER A 20 11.61 16.28 6.71
CA SER A 20 11.68 15.31 7.82
C SER A 20 12.75 15.70 8.83
N LEU A 21 13.94 16.09 8.34
CA LEU A 21 15.04 16.53 9.20
C LEU A 21 14.67 17.82 9.96
N ALA A 22 14.06 18.79 9.28
CA ALA A 22 13.62 20.05 9.89
C ALA A 22 12.55 19.82 10.97
N LEU A 23 11.61 18.89 10.75
CA LEU A 23 10.61 18.50 11.75
C LEU A 23 11.28 17.92 13.01
N SER A 24 12.17 16.94 12.84
CA SER A 24 12.86 16.32 13.97
C SER A 24 13.76 17.32 14.74
N GLN A 25 14.43 18.22 14.03
CA GLN A 25 15.22 19.30 14.65
C GLN A 25 14.32 20.25 15.44
N THR A 26 13.19 20.67 14.87
CA THR A 26 12.23 21.57 15.55
C THR A 26 11.66 20.91 16.80
N LEU A 27 11.32 19.62 16.74
CA LEU A 27 10.86 18.84 17.90
C LEU A 27 11.93 18.73 18.99
N THR A 28 13.20 18.58 18.61
CA THR A 28 14.33 18.54 19.55
C THR A 28 14.48 19.88 20.26
N VAL A 29 14.51 21.00 19.51
CA VAL A 29 14.58 22.36 20.05
C VAL A 29 13.39 22.67 20.97
N LEU A 30 12.17 22.26 20.58
CA LEU A 30 10.99 22.43 21.45
C LEU A 30 11.15 21.65 22.76
N SER A 31 11.66 20.42 22.70
CA SER A 31 11.87 19.58 23.88
C SER A 31 12.90 20.20 24.83
N GLU A 32 14.01 20.71 24.31
CA GLU A 32 15.04 21.41 25.09
C GLU A 32 14.47 22.67 25.77
N ARG A 33 13.72 23.50 25.03
CA ARG A 33 13.08 24.71 25.58
C ARG A 33 12.05 24.39 26.64
N ILE A 34 11.29 23.30 26.48
CA ILE A 34 10.35 22.80 27.49
C ILE A 34 11.11 22.42 28.77
N SER A 35 12.19 21.63 28.64
CA SER A 35 13.02 21.23 29.79
C SER A 35 13.66 22.42 30.49
N GLN A 36 14.17 23.41 29.75
CA GLN A 36 14.75 24.64 30.31
C GLN A 36 13.69 25.47 31.07
N ALA A 37 12.49 25.63 30.51
CA ALA A 37 11.40 26.34 31.18
C ALA A 37 10.95 25.62 32.46
N GLN A 38 10.83 24.28 32.41
CA GLN A 38 10.50 23.47 33.58
C GLN A 38 11.57 23.55 34.67
N ALA A 39 12.85 23.52 34.31
CA ALA A 39 13.96 23.66 35.25
C ALA A 39 13.95 25.05 35.90
N SER A 40 13.72 26.11 35.13
CA SER A 40 13.65 27.49 35.62
C SER A 40 12.47 27.69 36.58
N ILE A 41 11.28 27.20 36.23
CA ILE A 41 10.10 27.22 37.12
C ILE A 41 10.40 26.46 38.42
N SER A 42 11.07 25.31 38.32
CA SER A 42 11.45 24.49 39.47
C SER A 42 12.48 25.17 40.37
N ALA A 43 13.43 25.92 39.79
CA ALA A 43 14.39 26.73 40.54
C ALA A 43 13.70 27.87 41.28
N ILE A 44 12.77 28.58 40.64
CA ILE A 44 11.97 29.64 41.27
C ILE A 44 11.11 29.08 42.41
N ASN A 45 10.49 27.91 42.24
CA ASN A 45 9.70 27.24 43.29
C ASN A 45 10.52 26.90 44.55
N ARG A 46 11.85 26.82 44.47
CA ARG A 46 12.73 26.57 45.61
C ARG A 46 13.11 27.85 46.37
N LEU A 47 12.84 29.03 45.80
CA LEU A 47 13.07 30.29 46.49
C LEU A 47 12.04 30.46 47.61
N SER A 48 12.49 30.91 48.77
CA SER A 48 11.64 31.19 49.92
C SER A 48 11.87 32.60 50.42
N LEU A 49 10.81 33.22 50.93
CA LEU A 49 10.88 34.53 51.56
C LEU A 49 11.64 34.43 52.89
N ARG A 50 12.51 35.40 53.12
CA ARG A 50 13.22 35.58 54.40
C ARG A 50 12.35 36.39 55.35
N SER A 51 12.45 36.11 56.64
CA SER A 51 11.81 36.89 57.69
C SER A 51 12.76 37.10 58.85
N ALA A 52 12.73 38.30 59.45
CA ALA A 52 13.58 38.66 60.57
C ALA A 52 13.41 37.68 61.76
N GLU A 53 12.18 37.22 61.99
CA GLU A 53 11.88 36.24 63.05
C GLU A 53 12.55 34.89 62.81
N ARG A 54 12.55 34.35 61.58
CA ARG A 54 13.24 33.09 61.27
C ARG A 54 14.75 33.23 61.36
N GLU A 55 15.29 34.35 60.91
CA GLU A 55 16.73 34.61 61.03
C GLU A 55 17.17 34.74 62.48
N ARG A 56 16.36 35.38 63.32
CA ARG A 56 16.59 35.47 64.76
C ARG A 56 16.58 34.10 65.41
N ILE A 57 15.56 33.29 65.13
CA ILE A 57 15.48 31.91 65.64
C ILE A 57 16.71 31.10 65.22
N ASN A 58 17.09 31.17 63.94
CA ASN A 58 18.23 30.39 63.42
C ASN A 58 19.57 30.88 63.97
N ALA A 59 19.79 32.19 64.08
CA ALA A 59 21.02 32.77 64.60
C ALA A 59 21.19 32.51 66.10
N LEU A 60 20.09 32.53 66.86
CA LEU A 60 20.11 32.29 68.31
C LEU A 60 20.05 30.80 68.67
N ALA A 61 19.62 29.92 67.76
CA ALA A 61 19.47 28.49 68.02
C ALA A 61 20.70 27.82 68.68
N PRO A 62 21.96 28.05 68.23
CA PRO A 62 23.12 27.40 68.84
C PRO A 62 23.31 27.77 70.31
N THR A 63 23.13 29.05 70.64
CA THR A 63 23.27 29.55 72.02
C THR A 63 22.08 29.12 72.89
N LEU A 64 20.87 29.12 72.32
CA LEU A 64 19.66 28.63 73.00
C LEU A 64 19.74 27.13 73.30
N THR A 65 20.19 26.31 72.35
CA THR A 65 20.40 24.87 72.55
C THR A 65 21.46 24.61 73.62
N ARG A 66 22.52 25.44 73.68
CA ARG A 66 23.53 25.35 74.74
C ARG A 66 22.94 25.66 76.11
N VAL A 67 22.14 26.73 76.22
CA VAL A 67 21.41 27.06 77.47
C VAL A 67 20.49 25.92 77.87
N GLN A 68 19.71 25.36 76.95
CA GLN A 68 18.80 24.23 77.21
C GLN A 68 19.57 22.99 77.69
N LYS A 69 20.72 22.68 77.07
CA LYS A 69 21.57 21.55 77.46
C LYS A 69 22.18 21.74 78.85
N CYS A 70 22.74 22.92 79.14
CA CYS A 70 23.28 23.24 80.47
C CYS A 70 22.17 23.27 81.54
N GLN A 71 20.95 23.69 81.17
CA GLN A 71 19.78 23.66 82.05
C GLN A 71 19.38 22.23 82.40
N GLN A 72 19.28 21.34 81.41
CA GLN A 72 19.01 19.92 81.62
C GLN A 72 20.08 19.26 82.51
N GLN A 73 21.36 19.54 82.26
CA GLN A 73 22.46 19.02 83.08
C GLN A 73 22.38 19.51 84.53
N PHE A 74 22.10 20.79 84.75
CA PHE A 74 21.90 21.36 86.08
C PHE A 74 20.69 20.72 86.79
N ASP A 75 19.56 20.58 86.12
CA ASP A 75 18.34 20.00 86.69
C ASP A 75 18.52 18.50 87.00
N GLN A 76 19.28 17.77 86.17
CA GLN A 76 19.64 16.38 86.41
C GLN A 76 20.52 16.24 87.66
N GLN A 77 21.59 17.02 87.78
CA GLN A 77 22.46 16.99 88.96
C GLN A 77 21.76 17.47 90.23
N LYS A 78 20.80 18.38 90.12
CA LYS A 78 19.97 18.82 91.24
C LYS A 78 18.96 17.75 91.71
N SER A 79 18.45 16.95 90.77
CA SER A 79 17.45 15.91 91.06
C SER A 79 18.04 14.57 91.47
N GLU A 80 19.35 14.35 91.26
CA GLU A 80 20.09 13.23 91.83
C GLU A 80 19.84 13.12 93.35
N GLY A 81 19.59 11.89 93.82
CA GLY A 81 19.29 11.62 95.23
C GLY A 81 18.01 12.26 95.77
N TYR A 82 16.89 12.10 95.07
CA TYR A 82 15.55 12.58 95.51
C TYR A 82 15.47 14.10 95.73
N GLY A 83 16.16 14.90 94.92
CA GLY A 83 16.15 16.36 95.03
C GLY A 83 17.15 16.95 96.03
N PHE A 84 18.05 16.11 96.58
CA PHE A 84 19.17 16.52 97.45
C PHE A 84 20.52 16.52 96.72
N GLY A 85 20.54 16.57 95.38
CA GLY A 85 21.78 16.48 94.59
C GLY A 85 22.79 17.60 94.89
N TRP A 86 22.32 18.77 95.31
CA TRP A 86 23.16 19.87 95.79
C TRP A 86 23.90 19.58 97.11
N LEU A 87 23.44 18.58 97.90
CA LEU A 87 24.09 18.08 99.11
C LEU A 87 24.97 16.85 98.86
N LEU A 88 24.64 16.04 97.85
CA LEU A 88 25.33 14.78 97.53
C LEU A 88 26.50 14.98 96.54
N SER A 89 26.38 15.93 95.61
CA SER A 89 27.36 16.26 94.57
C SER A 89 27.56 17.79 94.47
N PRO A 90 28.00 18.47 95.55
CA PRO A 90 27.99 19.94 95.63
C PRO A 90 28.94 20.63 94.64
N LEU A 91 30.11 20.03 94.37
CA LEU A 91 31.09 20.56 93.41
C LEU A 91 30.55 20.47 91.98
N ASP A 92 29.97 19.32 91.61
CA ASP A 92 29.41 19.11 90.28
C ASP A 92 28.20 20.03 90.04
N THR A 93 27.28 20.13 91.01
CA THR A 93 26.11 21.02 90.93
C THR A 93 26.52 22.50 90.83
N HIS A 94 27.56 22.91 91.56
CA HIS A 94 28.10 24.27 91.48
C HIS A 94 28.74 24.52 90.11
N GLN A 95 29.51 23.57 89.58
CA GLN A 95 30.13 23.69 88.26
C GLN A 95 29.06 23.77 87.16
N ALA A 96 28.02 22.93 87.19
CA ALA A 96 26.89 23.02 86.26
C ALA A 96 26.13 24.34 86.38
N SER A 97 26.04 24.92 87.59
CA SER A 97 25.45 26.26 87.80
C SER A 97 26.28 27.38 87.18
N VAL A 98 27.61 27.31 87.33
CA VAL A 98 28.56 28.27 86.71
C VAL A 98 28.49 28.17 85.19
N GLU A 99 28.46 26.95 84.65
CA GLU A 99 28.33 26.71 83.20
C GLU A 99 26.98 27.18 82.66
N LEU A 100 25.87 26.97 83.38
CA LEU A 100 24.55 27.48 83.03
C LEU A 100 24.51 29.01 83.05
N LYS A 101 25.10 29.66 84.08
CA LYS A 101 25.19 31.13 84.14
C LYS A 101 26.02 31.68 82.98
N ALA A 102 27.15 31.06 82.67
CA ALA A 102 27.99 31.43 81.54
C ALA A 102 27.25 31.27 80.20
N ALA A 103 26.50 30.16 80.03
CA ALA A 103 25.69 29.93 78.84
C ALA A 103 24.54 30.96 78.69
N ARG A 104 23.86 31.32 79.78
CA ARG A 104 22.82 32.36 79.79
C ARG A 104 23.39 33.73 79.45
N LEU A 105 24.52 34.11 80.05
CA LEU A 105 25.20 35.36 79.75
C LEU A 105 25.63 35.44 78.27
N GLN A 106 26.16 34.34 77.72
CA GLN A 106 26.51 34.25 76.30
C GLN A 106 25.28 34.38 75.40
N HIS A 107 24.14 33.79 75.78
CA HIS A 107 22.90 33.93 75.03
C HIS A 107 22.35 35.35 75.07
N GLU A 108 22.36 36.01 76.23
CA GLU A 108 21.98 37.43 76.37
C GLU A 108 22.90 38.36 75.55
N GLN A 109 24.21 38.12 75.57
CA GLN A 109 25.16 38.85 74.73
C GLN A 109 24.90 38.62 73.24
N ALA A 110 24.56 37.39 72.84
CA ALA A 110 24.19 37.07 71.45
C ALA A 110 22.88 37.74 71.03
N ILE A 111 21.89 37.85 71.93
CA ILE A 111 20.65 38.61 71.68
C ILE A 111 20.98 40.09 71.47
N LEU A 112 21.75 40.70 72.37
CA LEU A 112 22.12 42.12 72.29
C LEU A 112 22.91 42.44 71.01
N ALA A 113 23.84 41.57 70.62
CA ALA A 113 24.59 41.72 69.37
C ALA A 113 23.70 41.52 68.13
N PHE A 114 22.74 40.60 68.17
CA PHE A 114 21.81 40.35 67.06
C PHE A 114 20.79 41.49 66.90
N ASP A 115 20.35 42.08 68.02
CA ASP A 115 19.37 43.18 68.08
C ASP A 115 20.06 44.57 68.02
N GLU A 116 21.38 44.64 67.78
CA GLU A 116 22.12 45.91 67.63
C GLU A 116 21.53 46.74 66.47
N PRO A 117 21.30 48.06 66.62
CA PRO A 117 20.58 48.86 65.63
C PRO A 117 21.20 48.84 64.22
N ALA A 118 22.54 48.91 64.13
CA ALA A 118 23.24 48.90 62.84
C ALA A 118 23.14 47.53 62.14
N ILE A 119 23.25 46.44 62.92
CA ILE A 119 23.12 45.06 62.41
C ILE A 119 21.68 44.78 61.99
N THR A 120 20.70 45.26 62.76
CA THR A 120 19.28 45.14 62.44
C THR A 120 18.93 45.89 61.16
N ALA A 121 19.37 47.13 61.00
CA ALA A 121 19.12 47.92 59.80
C ALA A 121 19.72 47.26 58.54
N GLN A 122 20.94 46.72 58.63
CA GLN A 122 21.56 46.00 57.51
C GLN A 122 20.79 44.72 57.17
N ARG A 123 20.44 43.92 58.17
CA ARG A 123 19.67 42.68 57.99
C ARG A 123 18.32 42.95 57.35
N ASP A 124 17.58 43.95 57.83
CA ASP A 124 16.27 44.29 57.30
C ASP A 124 16.39 44.76 55.84
N SER A 125 17.44 45.51 55.49
CA SER A 125 17.76 45.86 54.10
C SER A 125 18.06 44.62 53.25
N ASP A 126 18.87 43.67 53.74
CA ASP A 126 19.20 42.44 53.03
C ASP A 126 17.96 41.54 52.83
N ILE A 127 17.08 41.47 53.84
CA ILE A 127 15.79 40.75 53.78
C ILE A 127 14.89 41.40 52.73
N ASP A 128 14.76 42.72 52.72
CA ASP A 128 13.93 43.45 51.77
C ASP A 128 14.46 43.34 50.34
N GLU A 129 15.78 43.38 50.14
CA GLU A 129 16.39 43.14 48.83
C GLU A 129 16.13 41.71 48.33
N HIS A 130 16.36 40.70 49.18
CA HIS A 130 16.07 39.29 48.85
C HIS A 130 14.58 39.08 48.54
N ASN A 131 13.68 39.59 49.38
CA ASN A 131 12.25 39.41 49.20
C ASN A 131 11.73 40.12 47.94
N ARG A 132 12.26 41.31 47.60
CA ARG A 132 11.99 41.96 46.31
C ARG A 132 12.47 41.13 45.13
N TYR A 133 13.67 40.55 45.22
CA TYR A 133 14.18 39.63 44.20
C TYR A 133 13.28 38.40 44.04
N VAL A 134 12.89 37.73 45.13
CA VAL A 134 12.00 36.56 45.10
C VAL A 134 10.63 36.91 44.52
N ALA A 135 10.06 38.06 44.89
CA ALA A 135 8.80 38.55 44.31
C ALA A 135 8.92 38.76 42.78
N GLY A 136 10.00 39.37 42.31
CA GLY A 136 10.27 39.54 40.88
C GLY A 136 10.44 38.20 40.15
N GLN A 137 11.09 37.21 40.76
CA GLN A 137 11.20 35.85 40.21
C GLN A 137 9.83 35.15 40.12
N HIS A 138 8.95 35.34 41.10
CA HIS A 138 7.58 34.81 41.04
C HIS A 138 6.76 35.43 39.90
N GLU A 139 6.93 36.72 39.60
CA GLU A 139 6.29 37.35 38.44
C GLU A 139 6.78 36.73 37.12
N GLU A 140 8.10 36.53 36.99
CA GLU A 140 8.69 35.86 35.83
C GLU A 140 8.22 34.41 35.68
N GLN A 141 7.94 33.73 36.80
CA GLN A 141 7.36 32.39 36.80
C GLN A 141 6.02 32.34 36.06
N PHE A 142 5.15 33.34 36.20
CA PHE A 142 3.88 33.38 35.47
C PHE A 142 4.11 33.46 33.97
N LYS A 143 5.08 34.26 33.52
CA LYS A 143 5.46 34.35 32.10
C LYS A 143 6.03 33.03 31.59
N LEU A 144 6.89 32.39 32.37
CA LEU A 144 7.48 31.07 32.05
C LEU A 144 6.41 29.97 31.98
N LYS A 145 5.43 29.96 32.88
CA LYS A 145 4.29 29.02 32.84
C LYS A 145 3.46 29.19 31.57
N ALA A 146 3.12 30.44 31.21
CA ALA A 146 2.39 30.74 29.98
C ALA A 146 3.20 30.36 28.72
N LEU A 147 4.51 30.58 28.73
CA LEU A 147 5.41 30.13 27.66
C LEU A 147 5.45 28.59 27.57
N LEU A 148 5.57 27.91 28.70
CA LEU A 148 5.61 26.45 28.78
C LEU A 148 4.33 25.83 28.19
N GLU A 149 3.16 26.37 28.52
CA GLU A 149 1.88 25.92 27.93
C GLU A 149 1.87 26.07 26.41
N LYS A 150 2.34 27.21 25.88
CA LYS A 150 2.47 27.43 24.43
C LYS A 150 3.43 26.42 23.80
N LEU A 151 4.60 26.20 24.39
CA LEU A 151 5.59 25.23 23.90
C LEU A 151 5.04 23.80 23.89
N LEU A 152 4.37 23.38 24.97
CA LEU A 152 3.74 22.06 25.08
C LEU A 152 2.64 21.87 24.03
N LYS A 153 1.84 22.90 23.77
CA LYS A 153 0.81 22.88 22.72
C LYS A 153 1.44 22.72 21.34
N SER A 154 2.46 23.53 21.01
CA SER A 154 3.17 23.44 19.73
C SER A 154 3.86 22.08 19.55
N GLN A 155 4.49 21.53 20.58
CA GLN A 155 5.12 20.22 20.52
C GLN A 155 4.10 19.12 20.24
N ARG A 156 2.93 19.15 20.88
CA ARG A 156 1.84 18.20 20.61
C ARG A 156 1.37 18.28 19.16
N GLN A 157 1.02 19.49 18.70
CA GLN A 157 0.56 19.69 17.32
C GLN A 157 1.58 19.21 16.29
N LEU A 158 2.87 19.45 16.53
CA LEU A 158 3.93 19.03 15.61
C LEU A 158 4.15 17.52 15.62
N LYS A 159 4.06 16.87 16.79
CA LYS A 159 4.10 15.39 16.90
C LYS A 159 2.91 14.72 16.22
N ASP A 160 1.71 15.26 16.43
CA ASP A 160 0.49 14.76 15.80
C ASP A 160 0.58 14.88 14.27
N PHE A 161 1.13 16.00 13.78
CA PHE A 161 1.41 16.19 12.36
C PHE A 161 2.49 15.25 11.81
N GLU A 162 3.62 15.08 12.51
CA GLU A 162 4.68 14.15 12.10
C GLU A 162 4.13 12.73 11.97
N LEU A 163 3.32 12.30 12.93
CA LEU A 163 2.65 11.00 12.89
C LEU A 163 1.73 10.88 11.66
N ALA A 164 0.86 11.86 11.44
CA ALA A 164 -0.05 11.87 10.29
C ALA A 164 0.69 11.89 8.93
N ALA A 165 1.84 12.56 8.87
CA ALA A 165 2.64 12.71 7.65
C ALA A 165 3.51 11.49 7.33
N THR A 166 3.63 10.51 8.25
CA THR A 166 4.52 9.34 8.13
C THR A 166 4.39 8.65 6.77
N ASP A 167 3.18 8.27 6.39
CA ASP A 167 2.91 7.54 5.14
C ASP A 167 3.27 8.38 3.90
N ALA A 168 2.89 9.66 3.91
CA ALA A 168 3.16 10.57 2.78
C ALA A 168 4.67 10.82 2.62
N LEU A 169 5.40 11.02 3.72
CA LEU A 169 6.84 11.20 3.70
C LEU A 169 7.57 9.93 3.29
N ALA A 170 7.09 8.75 3.72
CA ALA A 170 7.60 7.47 3.27
C ALA A 170 7.38 7.28 1.76
N ALA A 171 6.18 7.57 1.26
CA ALA A 171 5.86 7.51 -0.18
C ALA A 171 6.74 8.47 -1.00
N ALA A 172 6.94 9.69 -0.52
CA ALA A 172 7.82 10.68 -1.16
C ALA A 172 9.30 10.23 -1.23
N LYS A 173 9.75 9.39 -0.29
CA LYS A 173 11.12 8.82 -0.26
C LYS A 173 11.24 7.54 -1.09
N GLY A 174 10.14 6.80 -1.22
CA GLY A 174 10.09 5.50 -1.87
C GLY A 174 9.88 5.56 -3.38
N ASN A 175 9.72 4.36 -3.96
CA ASN A 175 9.49 4.15 -5.39
C ASN A 175 8.02 3.95 -5.75
N GLY A 176 7.10 3.93 -4.77
CA GLY A 176 5.67 3.72 -4.99
C GLY A 176 5.01 4.82 -5.83
N TRP A 177 3.83 4.61 -6.37
CA TRP A 177 3.18 5.64 -7.18
C TRP A 177 2.81 6.90 -6.39
N LEU A 178 2.91 8.07 -7.03
CA LEU A 178 2.51 9.38 -6.50
C LEU A 178 1.59 10.06 -7.52
N ALA A 179 0.54 10.74 -7.07
CA ALA A 179 -0.31 11.52 -7.95
C ALA A 179 0.47 12.69 -8.61
N PRO A 180 0.07 13.16 -9.81
CA PRO A 180 0.80 14.22 -10.53
C PRO A 180 0.96 15.52 -9.74
N ASP A 181 -0.01 15.86 -8.88
CA ASP A 181 -0.05 17.06 -8.04
C ASP A 181 0.65 16.88 -6.69
N PHE A 182 1.07 15.66 -6.34
CA PHE A 182 1.66 15.32 -5.03
C PHE A 182 2.80 16.26 -4.64
N ALA A 183 3.70 16.57 -5.59
CA ALA A 183 4.86 17.44 -5.33
C ALA A 183 4.44 18.87 -4.93
N VAL A 184 3.44 19.42 -5.62
CA VAL A 184 2.93 20.77 -5.38
C VAL A 184 2.20 20.83 -4.04
N THR A 185 1.35 19.83 -3.78
CA THR A 185 0.60 19.72 -2.52
C THR A 185 1.55 19.51 -1.34
N LEU A 186 2.60 18.67 -1.48
CA LEU A 186 3.61 18.48 -0.44
C LEU A 186 4.37 19.77 -0.14
N ALA A 187 4.77 20.53 -1.16
CA ALA A 187 5.42 21.84 -0.96
C ALA A 187 4.52 22.80 -0.17
N ARG A 188 3.23 22.86 -0.50
CA ARG A 188 2.24 23.66 0.24
C ARG A 188 2.10 23.22 1.70
N VAL A 189 2.08 21.91 1.96
CA VAL A 189 2.09 21.36 3.33
C VAL A 189 3.32 21.85 4.10
N ILE A 190 4.50 21.79 3.48
CA ILE A 190 5.75 22.24 4.09
C ILE A 190 5.69 23.72 4.46
N ASP A 191 5.19 24.57 3.57
CA ASP A 191 5.09 26.01 3.83
C ASP A 191 4.08 26.33 4.93
N LEU A 192 2.93 25.64 4.97
CA LEU A 192 1.95 25.79 6.06
C LEU A 192 2.51 25.39 7.43
N VAL A 193 3.34 24.35 7.50
CA VAL A 193 4.02 23.97 8.75
C VAL A 193 5.05 25.01 9.16
N ARG A 194 5.81 25.58 8.21
CA ARG A 194 6.77 26.66 8.48
C ARG A 194 6.09 27.93 8.99
N GLU A 195 4.89 28.23 8.47
CA GLU A 195 4.05 29.35 8.92
C GLU A 195 3.27 29.05 10.21
N VAL A 196 3.46 27.87 10.82
CA VAL A 196 2.77 27.42 12.05
C VAL A 196 1.24 27.34 11.87
N LYS A 197 0.76 27.15 10.63
CA LYS A 197 -0.66 26.99 10.30
C LYS A 197 -1.08 25.51 10.34
N MET A 198 -0.91 24.89 11.50
CA MET A 198 -1.06 23.43 11.69
C MET A 198 -2.41 22.85 11.23
N PRO A 199 -3.59 23.46 11.50
CA PRO A 199 -4.86 22.92 11.01
C PRO A 199 -4.91 22.84 9.47
N GLN A 200 -4.47 23.90 8.79
CA GLN A 200 -4.44 23.96 7.33
C GLN A 200 -3.41 22.98 6.75
N ALA A 201 -2.28 22.79 7.45
CA ALA A 201 -1.28 21.79 7.08
C ALA A 201 -1.87 20.37 7.13
N HIS A 202 -2.67 20.05 8.15
CA HIS A 202 -3.38 18.76 8.24
C HIS A 202 -4.41 18.58 7.12
N ASP A 203 -5.23 19.60 6.84
CA ASP A 203 -6.21 19.56 5.76
C ASP A 203 -5.53 19.34 4.40
N CYS A 204 -4.43 20.05 4.15
CA CYS A 204 -3.66 19.94 2.92
C CYS A 204 -2.91 18.59 2.82
N LEU A 205 -2.43 18.05 3.94
CA LEU A 205 -1.82 16.72 4.00
C LEU A 205 -2.83 15.64 3.63
N GLY A 206 -4.09 15.77 4.08
CA GLY A 206 -5.18 14.85 3.74
C GLY A 206 -5.56 14.83 2.25
N GLN A 207 -5.13 15.82 1.47
CA GLN A 207 -5.35 15.88 0.02
C GLN A 207 -4.28 15.13 -0.78
N LEU A 208 -3.19 14.67 -0.14
CA LEU A 208 -2.15 13.92 -0.84
C LEU A 208 -2.65 12.54 -1.26
N VAL A 209 -2.55 12.25 -2.55
CA VAL A 209 -2.91 10.97 -3.14
C VAL A 209 -1.65 10.22 -3.57
N PHE A 210 -1.43 9.03 -3.03
CA PHE A 210 -0.23 8.24 -3.24
C PHE A 210 -0.45 6.77 -2.92
N GLN A 211 0.44 5.91 -3.42
CA GLN A 211 0.48 4.50 -3.05
C GLN A 211 1.11 4.35 -1.66
N LYS A 212 0.36 3.76 -0.73
CA LYS A 212 0.90 3.27 0.54
C LYS A 212 1.65 1.97 0.30
N THR A 213 2.91 2.07 -0.07
CA THR A 213 3.72 0.89 -0.43
C THR A 213 3.67 -0.15 0.68
N PRO A 214 3.30 -1.40 0.37
CA PRO A 214 3.30 -2.48 1.35
C PRO A 214 4.67 -2.68 1.99
N ASP A 215 4.67 -3.08 3.25
CA ASP A 215 5.91 -3.43 3.92
C ASP A 215 6.53 -4.72 3.33
N VAL A 216 7.78 -4.98 3.72
CA VAL A 216 8.54 -6.14 3.24
C VAL A 216 7.83 -7.45 3.61
N ALA A 217 7.16 -7.50 4.76
CA ALA A 217 6.46 -8.71 5.22
C ALA A 217 5.22 -9.01 4.37
N ALA A 218 4.45 -7.98 3.98
CA ALA A 218 3.30 -8.09 3.10
C ALA A 218 3.72 -8.60 1.72
N TYR A 219 4.76 -8.03 1.11
CA TYR A 219 5.28 -8.54 -0.16
C TYR A 219 5.84 -9.96 -0.05
N ALA A 220 6.52 -10.32 1.05
CA ALA A 220 6.99 -11.68 1.28
C ALA A 220 5.83 -12.69 1.36
N LYS A 221 4.70 -12.30 1.98
CA LYS A 221 3.49 -13.15 2.04
C LYS A 221 2.88 -13.36 0.66
N LEU A 222 2.79 -12.31 -0.16
CA LEU A 222 2.33 -12.43 -1.55
C LEU A 222 3.25 -13.35 -2.34
N ARG A 223 4.57 -13.16 -2.24
CA ARG A 223 5.56 -14.00 -2.89
C ARG A 223 5.41 -15.48 -2.54
N LYS A 224 5.32 -15.81 -1.25
CA LYS A 224 5.11 -17.18 -0.79
C LYS A 224 3.84 -17.82 -1.36
N ARG A 225 2.79 -17.01 -1.55
CA ARG A 225 1.53 -17.46 -2.15
C ARG A 225 1.72 -17.84 -3.62
N ALA A 226 2.39 -16.99 -4.39
CA ALA A 226 2.72 -17.29 -5.79
C ALA A 226 3.66 -18.49 -5.95
N GLU A 227 4.65 -18.61 -5.06
CA GLU A 227 5.53 -19.79 -5.00
C GLU A 227 4.70 -21.08 -4.84
N GLY A 228 3.74 -21.09 -3.92
CA GLY A 228 2.84 -22.25 -3.75
C GLY A 228 1.95 -22.54 -4.97
N ILE A 229 1.46 -21.51 -5.67
CA ILE A 229 0.69 -21.68 -6.92
C ILE A 229 1.58 -22.31 -8.00
N ARG A 230 2.79 -21.78 -8.17
CA ARG A 230 3.79 -22.27 -9.12
C ARG A 230 4.18 -23.71 -8.85
N GLU A 231 4.46 -24.05 -7.59
CA GLU A 231 4.81 -25.41 -7.18
C GLU A 231 3.68 -26.40 -7.50
N CYS A 232 2.42 -26.03 -7.23
CA CYS A 232 1.28 -26.85 -7.60
C CYS A 232 1.19 -27.07 -9.11
N ALA A 233 1.34 -26.02 -9.91
CA ALA A 233 1.27 -26.12 -11.36
C ALA A 233 2.43 -26.90 -11.99
N ASN A 234 3.63 -26.83 -11.44
CA ASN A 234 4.80 -27.58 -11.92
C ASN A 234 4.78 -29.06 -11.51
N ARG A 235 4.09 -29.40 -10.41
CA ARG A 235 3.86 -30.80 -10.02
C ARG A 235 2.87 -31.48 -10.97
N ASP A 236 1.94 -30.71 -11.52
CA ASP A 236 1.03 -31.18 -12.54
C ASP A 236 1.83 -31.37 -13.85
N HIS A 237 1.93 -32.60 -14.36
CA HIS A 237 2.64 -32.92 -15.61
C HIS A 237 1.89 -32.48 -16.88
N PHE A 238 1.01 -31.47 -16.77
CA PHE A 238 0.21 -30.86 -17.83
C PHE A 238 0.15 -29.33 -17.62
N GLY A 239 -0.40 -28.63 -18.59
CA GLY A 239 -0.51 -27.17 -18.59
C GLY A 239 0.85 -26.51 -18.73
N ILE A 240 1.27 -25.80 -17.68
CA ILE A 240 2.50 -24.99 -17.69
C ILE A 240 3.73 -25.83 -18.00
N ALA A 241 3.81 -27.05 -17.47
CA ALA A 241 4.94 -27.95 -17.71
C ALA A 241 5.09 -28.29 -19.20
N VAL A 242 3.98 -28.60 -19.89
CA VAL A 242 3.97 -28.94 -21.32
C VAL A 242 4.25 -27.73 -22.19
N THR A 243 3.69 -26.58 -21.82
CA THR A 243 3.83 -25.32 -22.58
C THR A 243 5.28 -24.86 -22.69
N GLY A 244 6.13 -25.23 -21.73
CA GLY A 244 7.57 -25.00 -21.80
C GLY A 244 8.26 -25.63 -23.03
N GLY A 245 7.62 -26.62 -23.66
CA GLY A 245 8.06 -27.22 -24.92
C GLY A 245 7.70 -26.42 -26.18
N PHE A 246 7.04 -25.27 -26.07
CA PHE A 246 6.64 -24.42 -27.20
C PHE A 246 7.59 -23.21 -27.32
N PRO A 247 8.74 -23.34 -27.99
CA PRO A 247 9.82 -22.35 -27.90
C PRO A 247 9.41 -20.95 -28.36
N ASN A 248 8.59 -20.84 -29.41
CA ASN A 248 8.17 -19.54 -29.95
C ASN A 248 7.18 -18.84 -29.02
N ILE A 249 6.22 -19.57 -28.45
CA ILE A 249 5.29 -19.07 -27.42
C ILE A 249 6.08 -18.58 -26.20
N VAL A 250 6.97 -19.42 -25.67
CA VAL A 250 7.77 -19.12 -24.48
C VAL A 250 8.63 -17.89 -24.68
N ALA A 251 9.37 -17.82 -25.80
CA ALA A 251 10.24 -16.68 -26.11
C ALA A 251 9.45 -15.38 -26.29
N ALA A 252 8.26 -15.44 -26.89
CA ALA A 252 7.39 -14.29 -27.06
C ALA A 252 6.78 -13.84 -25.72
N SER A 253 6.33 -14.77 -24.88
CA SER A 253 5.84 -14.49 -23.52
C SER A 253 6.91 -13.89 -22.62
N ALA A 254 8.14 -14.42 -22.67
CA ALA A 254 9.27 -13.87 -21.91
C ALA A 254 9.62 -12.44 -22.33
N ARG A 255 9.54 -12.12 -23.64
CA ARG A 255 9.75 -10.75 -24.13
C ARG A 255 8.68 -9.78 -23.64
N LEU A 256 7.40 -10.18 -23.65
CA LEU A 256 6.32 -9.36 -23.08
C LEU A 256 6.53 -9.12 -21.58
N ALA A 257 6.82 -10.18 -20.83
CA ALA A 257 7.04 -10.10 -19.39
C ALA A 257 8.24 -9.20 -19.05
N ALA A 258 9.36 -9.35 -19.76
CA ALA A 258 10.57 -8.56 -19.55
C ALA A 258 10.33 -7.05 -19.72
N ALA A 259 9.47 -6.63 -20.66
CA ALA A 259 9.12 -5.22 -20.84
C ALA A 259 8.43 -4.60 -19.61
N ASN A 260 7.79 -5.43 -18.78
CA ASN A 260 7.06 -5.03 -17.59
C ASN A 260 7.79 -5.41 -16.28
N MET A 261 9.04 -5.86 -16.37
CA MET A 261 9.89 -6.18 -15.22
C MET A 261 10.88 -5.06 -14.91
N GLN A 262 11.36 -5.02 -13.67
CA GLN A 262 12.53 -4.23 -13.29
C GLN A 262 13.74 -4.64 -14.13
N ARG A 263 14.62 -3.68 -14.43
CA ARG A 263 15.73 -3.85 -15.38
C ARG A 263 16.59 -5.10 -15.13
N ASP A 264 16.91 -5.36 -13.86
CA ASP A 264 17.77 -6.49 -13.48
C ASP A 264 17.05 -7.83 -13.73
N SER A 265 15.79 -7.94 -13.32
CA SER A 265 14.94 -9.13 -13.56
C SER A 265 14.70 -9.36 -15.05
N ALA A 266 14.41 -8.31 -15.81
CA ALA A 266 14.23 -8.37 -17.26
C ALA A 266 15.49 -8.86 -17.97
N SER A 267 16.65 -8.33 -17.56
CA SER A 267 17.96 -8.73 -18.12
C SER A 267 18.26 -10.19 -17.81
N GLN A 268 18.01 -10.63 -16.57
CA GLN A 268 18.19 -12.02 -16.16
C GLN A 268 17.32 -12.97 -16.98
N LEU A 269 16.05 -12.60 -17.22
CA LEU A 269 15.11 -13.38 -18.02
C LEU A 269 15.58 -13.54 -19.47
N LEU A 270 15.96 -12.44 -20.12
CA LEU A 270 16.30 -12.45 -21.55
C LEU A 270 17.68 -13.02 -21.86
N GLN A 271 18.58 -13.11 -20.87
CA GLN A 271 19.94 -13.66 -21.05
C GLN A 271 20.01 -15.18 -21.01
N CYS A 272 18.94 -15.87 -20.63
CA CYS A 272 18.86 -17.33 -20.68
C CYS A 272 19.08 -17.84 -22.12
N ARG A 273 19.97 -18.83 -22.26
CA ARG A 273 20.34 -19.41 -23.57
C ARG A 273 19.24 -20.30 -24.15
N GLN A 274 18.53 -21.04 -23.30
CA GLN A 274 17.45 -21.94 -23.71
C GLN A 274 16.09 -21.33 -23.36
N THR A 275 15.11 -21.50 -24.25
CA THR A 275 13.73 -21.04 -24.00
C THR A 275 13.10 -21.76 -22.82
N ALA A 276 13.39 -23.05 -22.61
CA ALA A 276 12.92 -23.78 -21.44
C ALA A 276 13.38 -23.14 -20.11
N ASP A 277 14.61 -22.64 -20.05
CA ASP A 277 15.13 -21.90 -18.89
C ASP A 277 14.39 -20.56 -18.72
N GLN A 278 14.14 -19.85 -19.83
CA GLN A 278 13.33 -18.62 -19.82
C GLN A 278 11.94 -18.88 -19.25
N TRP A 279 11.31 -19.99 -19.60
CA TRP A 279 9.98 -20.35 -19.12
C TRP A 279 9.93 -20.55 -17.61
N GLN A 280 10.87 -21.34 -17.08
CA GLN A 280 10.96 -21.60 -15.64
C GLN A 280 11.32 -20.32 -14.87
N LEU A 281 12.24 -19.52 -15.42
CA LEU A 281 12.67 -18.28 -14.81
C LEU A 281 11.58 -17.20 -14.82
N LEU A 282 10.78 -17.09 -15.88
CA LEU A 282 9.65 -16.15 -15.96
C LEU A 282 8.71 -16.35 -14.77
N SER A 283 8.21 -17.57 -14.60
CA SER A 283 7.29 -17.89 -13.50
C SER A 283 7.93 -17.69 -12.12
N GLN A 284 9.25 -17.93 -12.00
CA GLN A 284 9.99 -17.71 -10.76
C GLN A 284 10.14 -16.22 -10.44
N LEU A 285 10.56 -15.40 -11.41
CA LEU A 285 10.71 -13.96 -11.23
C LEU A 285 9.36 -13.30 -10.93
N ALA A 286 8.30 -13.71 -11.62
CA ALA A 286 6.95 -13.22 -11.41
C ALA A 286 6.37 -13.58 -10.03
N THR A 287 7.00 -14.46 -9.24
CA THR A 287 6.55 -14.73 -7.85
C THR A 287 6.64 -13.49 -6.97
N SER A 288 7.62 -12.60 -7.20
CA SER A 288 7.80 -11.40 -6.40
C SER A 288 7.15 -10.18 -7.08
N PRO A 289 6.19 -9.49 -6.43
CA PRO A 289 5.61 -8.27 -7.00
C PRO A 289 6.65 -7.17 -7.25
N THR A 290 7.71 -7.13 -6.43
CA THR A 290 8.80 -6.14 -6.52
C THR A 290 9.68 -6.30 -7.75
N HIS A 291 9.60 -7.43 -8.47
CA HIS A 291 10.30 -7.62 -9.74
C HIS A 291 9.56 -7.00 -10.92
N LEU A 292 8.32 -6.55 -10.75
CA LEU A 292 7.54 -5.88 -11.79
C LEU A 292 7.73 -4.36 -11.71
N SER A 293 7.55 -3.67 -12.83
CA SER A 293 7.52 -2.21 -12.88
C SER A 293 6.30 -1.64 -12.18
N ILE A 294 5.16 -2.35 -12.29
CA ILE A 294 3.89 -2.06 -11.63
C ILE A 294 3.47 -3.35 -10.91
N ASP A 295 3.40 -3.30 -9.58
CA ASP A 295 3.16 -4.47 -8.75
C ASP A 295 1.74 -5.03 -8.90
N VAL A 296 0.75 -4.22 -9.28
CA VAL A 296 -0.63 -4.70 -9.49
C VAL A 296 -0.74 -5.75 -10.59
N LEU A 297 0.14 -5.72 -11.60
CA LEU A 297 0.17 -6.70 -12.69
C LEU A 297 0.43 -8.12 -12.16
N TRP A 298 1.06 -8.23 -10.99
CA TRP A 298 1.27 -9.49 -10.30
C TRP A 298 -0.05 -10.22 -10.02
N ALA A 299 -1.07 -9.50 -9.54
CA ALA A 299 -2.36 -10.12 -9.22
C ALA A 299 -3.09 -10.60 -10.48
N ILE A 300 -3.01 -9.82 -11.56
CA ILE A 300 -3.60 -10.20 -12.86
C ILE A 300 -2.87 -11.43 -13.40
N TYR A 301 -1.53 -11.44 -13.37
CA TYR A 301 -0.72 -12.55 -13.86
C TYR A 301 -1.03 -13.85 -13.14
N TRP A 302 -1.02 -13.86 -11.80
CA TRP A 302 -1.29 -15.10 -11.05
C TRP A 302 -2.74 -15.56 -11.10
N ALA A 303 -3.70 -14.65 -11.33
CA ALA A 303 -5.08 -15.04 -11.61
C ALA A 303 -5.20 -15.74 -12.98
N MET A 304 -4.60 -15.15 -14.03
CA MET A 304 -4.64 -15.73 -15.37
C MET A 304 -3.79 -17.01 -15.46
N PHE A 305 -2.71 -17.10 -14.70
CA PHE A 305 -1.88 -18.30 -14.55
C PHE A 305 -2.69 -19.47 -13.97
N GLN A 306 -3.48 -19.22 -12.92
CA GLN A 306 -4.37 -20.24 -12.35
C GLN A 306 -5.49 -20.60 -13.30
N CYS A 307 -6.13 -19.61 -13.94
CA CYS A 307 -7.16 -19.82 -14.95
C CYS A 307 -6.67 -20.74 -16.08
N GLN A 308 -5.50 -20.46 -16.65
CA GLN A 308 -4.95 -21.24 -17.76
C GLN A 308 -4.53 -22.66 -17.32
N GLN A 309 -4.04 -22.83 -16.09
CA GLN A 309 -3.73 -24.15 -15.53
C GLN A 309 -4.98 -24.99 -15.23
N GLU A 310 -6.07 -24.37 -14.73
CA GLU A 310 -7.34 -25.06 -14.54
C GLU A 310 -7.97 -25.50 -15.86
N MET A 311 -7.87 -24.67 -16.89
CA MET A 311 -8.35 -25.03 -18.23
C MET A 311 -7.56 -26.22 -18.79
N ALA A 312 -6.23 -26.22 -18.63
CA ALA A 312 -5.39 -27.35 -19.03
C ALA A 312 -5.78 -28.63 -18.26
N ARG A 313 -6.02 -28.54 -16.95
CA ARG A 313 -6.48 -29.67 -16.11
C ARG A 313 -7.79 -30.26 -16.62
N PHE A 314 -8.76 -29.42 -16.95
CA PHE A 314 -10.04 -29.87 -17.51
C PHE A 314 -9.82 -30.62 -18.82
N LEU A 315 -9.09 -30.01 -19.76
CA LEU A 315 -8.80 -30.59 -21.08
C LEU A 315 -7.96 -31.88 -21.00
N ASN A 316 -7.16 -32.04 -19.94
CA ASN A 316 -6.39 -33.27 -19.68
C ASN A 316 -7.27 -34.45 -19.24
N SER A 317 -8.54 -34.20 -18.91
CA SER A 317 -9.46 -35.21 -18.37
C SER A 317 -10.73 -35.42 -19.20
N ALA A 318 -11.06 -34.46 -20.08
CA ALA A 318 -12.29 -34.49 -20.85
C ALA A 318 -12.14 -33.76 -22.19
N ALA A 319 -12.73 -34.33 -23.24
CA ALA A 319 -12.96 -33.65 -24.50
C ALA A 319 -14.33 -32.95 -24.48
N ALA A 320 -14.41 -31.73 -25.00
CA ALA A 320 -15.64 -30.95 -25.05
C ALA A 320 -15.75 -30.16 -26.35
N ILE A 321 -16.98 -29.77 -26.69
CA ILE A 321 -17.25 -28.86 -27.81
C ILE A 321 -16.88 -27.42 -27.44
N GLU A 322 -16.55 -26.60 -28.44
CA GLU A 322 -16.01 -25.24 -28.31
C GLU A 322 -16.88 -24.32 -27.42
N ASP A 323 -18.19 -24.34 -27.59
CA ASP A 323 -19.12 -23.55 -26.77
C ASP A 323 -19.04 -23.85 -25.26
N LEU A 324 -18.87 -25.14 -24.91
CA LEU A 324 -18.72 -25.55 -23.52
C LEU A 324 -17.36 -25.11 -22.97
N LEU A 325 -16.31 -25.15 -23.80
CA LEU A 325 -14.97 -24.68 -23.44
C LEU A 325 -14.98 -23.17 -23.18
N ASN A 326 -15.58 -22.39 -24.07
CA ASN A 326 -15.80 -20.96 -23.87
C ASN A 326 -16.58 -20.72 -22.56
N GLY A 327 -17.61 -21.54 -22.32
CA GLY A 327 -18.40 -21.65 -21.08
C GLY A 327 -17.55 -21.64 -19.82
N ARG A 328 -16.76 -22.69 -19.70
CA ARG A 328 -15.90 -22.94 -18.54
C ARG A 328 -14.78 -21.92 -18.44
N PHE A 329 -14.17 -21.54 -19.56
CA PHE A 329 -13.09 -20.57 -19.57
C PHE A 329 -13.54 -19.21 -19.01
N SER A 330 -14.74 -18.74 -19.40
CA SER A 330 -15.35 -17.54 -18.83
C SER A 330 -15.55 -17.68 -17.32
N ALA A 331 -16.06 -18.82 -16.84
CA ALA A 331 -16.25 -19.07 -15.42
C ALA A 331 -14.93 -19.09 -14.63
N TYR A 332 -13.85 -19.63 -15.20
CA TYR A 332 -12.52 -19.59 -14.58
C TYR A 332 -11.94 -18.17 -14.55
N VAL A 333 -12.12 -17.39 -15.61
CA VAL A 333 -11.72 -15.96 -15.62
C VAL A 333 -12.47 -15.20 -14.51
N GLU A 334 -13.79 -15.37 -14.40
CA GLU A 334 -14.60 -14.78 -13.32
C GLU A 334 -14.09 -15.19 -11.93
N HIS A 335 -13.86 -16.49 -11.73
CA HIS A 335 -13.43 -17.02 -10.44
C HIS A 335 -12.07 -16.46 -10.00
N TRP A 336 -11.07 -16.48 -10.89
CA TRP A 336 -9.71 -16.07 -10.54
C TRP A 336 -9.52 -14.56 -10.59
N LEU A 337 -10.09 -13.88 -11.59
CA LEU A 337 -9.92 -12.44 -11.71
C LEU A 337 -10.91 -11.70 -10.80
N GLY A 338 -12.21 -11.98 -10.94
CA GLY A 338 -13.27 -11.39 -10.11
C GLY A 338 -13.26 -11.84 -8.66
N GLY A 339 -12.94 -13.11 -8.40
CA GLY A 339 -12.95 -13.68 -7.05
C GLY A 339 -11.63 -13.62 -6.28
N TRP A 340 -10.48 -13.83 -6.94
CA TRP A 340 -9.16 -13.93 -6.29
C TRP A 340 -8.30 -12.67 -6.44
N ALA A 341 -8.12 -12.14 -7.66
CA ALA A 341 -7.29 -10.95 -7.91
C ALA A 341 -7.86 -9.69 -7.26
N SER A 342 -9.19 -9.52 -7.31
CA SER A 342 -9.90 -8.42 -6.62
C SER A 342 -9.56 -8.32 -5.13
N LYS A 343 -9.26 -9.45 -4.46
CA LYS A 343 -8.84 -9.49 -3.05
C LYS A 343 -7.34 -9.20 -2.85
N GLN A 344 -6.53 -9.33 -3.90
CA GLN A 344 -5.09 -9.04 -3.83
C GLN A 344 -4.79 -7.58 -4.18
N ILE A 345 -5.50 -6.99 -5.15
CA ILE A 345 -5.26 -5.63 -5.65
C ILE A 345 -5.19 -4.57 -4.52
N PRO A 346 -6.12 -4.53 -3.55
CA PRO A 346 -6.06 -3.55 -2.47
C PRO A 346 -4.82 -3.67 -1.57
N GLN A 347 -4.18 -4.85 -1.54
CA GLN A 347 -2.99 -5.08 -0.73
C GLN A 347 -1.76 -4.35 -1.25
N PHE A 348 -1.79 -3.79 -2.47
CA PHE A 348 -0.71 -2.96 -3.03
C PHE A 348 -0.80 -1.48 -2.60
N GLY A 349 -1.85 -1.09 -1.88
CA GLY A 349 -1.96 0.22 -1.24
C GLY A 349 -2.21 1.40 -2.17
N TYR A 350 -2.67 1.14 -3.40
CA TYR A 350 -3.12 2.21 -4.30
C TYR A 350 -4.42 2.85 -3.79
N PRO A 351 -4.58 4.17 -3.93
CA PRO A 351 -5.76 4.88 -3.43
C PRO A 351 -6.99 4.65 -4.32
N MET A 352 -8.14 4.40 -3.68
CA MET A 352 -9.51 4.40 -4.26
C MET A 352 -9.70 3.68 -5.61
N SER A 353 -8.96 2.59 -5.86
CA SER A 353 -9.21 1.73 -7.02
C SER A 353 -10.41 0.83 -6.75
N HIS A 354 -11.52 1.08 -7.43
CA HIS A 354 -12.59 0.11 -7.56
C HIS A 354 -12.27 -0.80 -8.74
N SER A 355 -12.41 -2.10 -8.53
CA SER A 355 -12.15 -3.08 -9.57
C SER A 355 -13.46 -3.73 -9.99
N PHE A 356 -13.83 -3.60 -11.26
CA PHE A 356 -14.78 -4.51 -11.89
C PHE A 356 -13.99 -5.49 -12.74
N LEU A 357 -13.88 -6.69 -12.21
CA LEU A 357 -13.19 -7.80 -12.82
C LEU A 357 -14.23 -8.88 -13.03
N GLY A 358 -14.61 -9.13 -14.27
CA GLY A 358 -15.65 -10.10 -14.50
C GLY A 358 -15.96 -10.38 -15.97
N THR A 359 -16.94 -11.25 -16.13
CA THR A 359 -17.41 -11.78 -17.40
C THR A 359 -18.88 -11.43 -17.57
N LEU A 360 -19.25 -11.00 -18.78
CA LEU A 360 -20.62 -10.72 -19.16
C LEU A 360 -20.99 -11.62 -20.34
N GLN A 361 -22.16 -12.27 -20.26
CA GLN A 361 -22.63 -13.23 -21.25
C GLN A 361 -23.97 -12.77 -21.84
N LEU A 362 -24.08 -12.78 -23.17
CA LEU A 362 -25.35 -12.61 -23.89
C LEU A 362 -26.20 -13.88 -23.82
N ALA A 363 -27.51 -13.68 -23.65
CA ALA A 363 -28.48 -14.74 -23.81
C ALA A 363 -28.80 -14.95 -25.31
N GLY A 364 -28.19 -15.96 -25.93
CA GLY A 364 -28.81 -16.76 -26.99
C GLY A 364 -29.13 -16.13 -28.35
N LYS A 365 -28.22 -15.35 -28.98
CA LYS A 365 -28.33 -15.02 -30.42
C LYS A 365 -27.03 -15.32 -31.19
N PRO A 366 -27.11 -15.80 -32.46
CA PRO A 366 -25.96 -16.25 -33.24
C PRO A 366 -25.19 -15.07 -33.90
N GLU A 367 -24.53 -14.25 -33.08
CA GLU A 367 -23.77 -13.06 -33.50
C GLU A 367 -22.33 -13.38 -33.98
N GLU A 368 -21.82 -14.56 -33.62
CA GLU A 368 -20.49 -15.09 -33.95
C GLU A 368 -20.17 -15.01 -35.46
N SER A 369 -21.18 -15.28 -36.30
CA SER A 369 -21.05 -15.28 -37.76
C SER A 369 -20.61 -13.94 -38.35
N ARG A 370 -20.99 -12.84 -37.68
CA ARG A 370 -20.84 -11.47 -38.19
C ARG A 370 -19.48 -10.90 -37.81
N LEU A 371 -19.18 -10.89 -36.51
CA LEU A 371 -17.92 -10.38 -35.94
C LEU A 371 -16.72 -11.29 -36.26
N GLY A 372 -16.97 -12.59 -36.45
CA GLY A 372 -15.92 -13.59 -36.64
C GLY A 372 -15.07 -13.82 -35.39
N ALA A 373 -15.63 -13.54 -34.21
CA ALA A 373 -15.02 -13.73 -32.90
C ALA A 373 -16.07 -14.28 -31.90
N ASP A 374 -15.60 -15.09 -30.95
CA ASP A 374 -16.44 -15.68 -29.90
C ASP A 374 -16.43 -14.83 -28.63
N LEU A 375 -15.30 -14.16 -28.35
CA LEU A 375 -15.04 -13.42 -27.12
C LEU A 375 -14.58 -11.99 -27.43
N GLY A 376 -15.02 -11.05 -26.61
CA GLY A 376 -14.43 -9.71 -26.50
C GLY A 376 -13.67 -9.56 -25.19
N VAL A 377 -12.64 -8.71 -25.17
CA VAL A 377 -11.95 -8.32 -23.94
C VAL A 377 -11.81 -6.80 -23.89
N ILE A 378 -12.10 -6.22 -22.73
CA ILE A 378 -11.85 -4.80 -22.41
C ILE A 378 -10.90 -4.75 -21.21
N ILE A 379 -9.78 -4.07 -21.38
CA ILE A 379 -8.89 -3.65 -20.30
C ILE A 379 -9.10 -2.15 -20.09
N SER A 380 -9.38 -1.74 -18.85
CA SER A 380 -9.47 -0.34 -18.44
C SER A 380 -8.77 -0.16 -17.11
N LEU A 381 -7.49 0.18 -17.16
CA LEU A 381 -6.65 0.34 -15.99
C LEU A 381 -6.30 1.82 -15.83
N ASN A 382 -6.56 2.34 -14.65
CA ASN A 382 -6.13 3.65 -14.20
C ASN A 382 -5.71 3.54 -12.73
N ILE A 383 -4.56 2.90 -12.52
CA ILE A 383 -4.03 2.59 -11.19
C ILE A 383 -2.51 2.71 -11.19
N GLY A 384 -1.96 3.38 -10.19
CA GLY A 384 -0.51 3.38 -10.01
C GLY A 384 0.29 3.99 -11.17
N GLY A 385 -0.32 4.89 -11.95
CA GLY A 385 0.31 5.51 -13.12
C GLY A 385 0.27 4.62 -14.36
N LEU A 386 -0.25 3.40 -14.24
CA LEU A 386 -0.70 2.61 -15.37
C LEU A 386 -2.05 3.16 -15.84
N VAL A 387 -2.01 3.87 -16.95
CA VAL A 387 -3.21 4.22 -17.72
C VAL A 387 -3.19 3.35 -18.97
N CYS A 388 -3.99 2.29 -18.99
CA CYS A 388 -4.05 1.35 -20.09
C CYS A 388 -5.51 1.00 -20.40
N ARG A 389 -5.97 1.45 -21.58
CA ARG A 389 -7.32 1.20 -22.06
C ARG A 389 -7.25 0.55 -23.42
N LYS A 390 -7.63 -0.72 -23.49
CA LYS A 390 -7.49 -1.54 -24.71
C LYS A 390 -8.63 -2.52 -24.89
N ALA A 391 -9.01 -2.78 -26.14
CA ALA A 391 -10.02 -3.77 -26.50
C ALA A 391 -9.51 -4.74 -27.56
N VAL A 392 -9.95 -6.00 -27.47
CA VAL A 392 -9.65 -7.05 -28.47
C VAL A 392 -10.82 -8.00 -28.69
N LEU A 393 -10.78 -8.64 -29.86
CA LEU A 393 -11.66 -9.73 -30.29
C LEU A 393 -10.85 -11.03 -30.41
N LEU A 394 -11.40 -12.11 -29.87
CA LEU A 394 -10.79 -13.44 -29.88
C LEU A 394 -11.75 -14.44 -30.54
N GLN A 395 -11.29 -15.14 -31.56
CA GLN A 395 -11.93 -16.39 -32.02
C GLN A 395 -11.31 -17.55 -31.26
N ALA A 396 -12.12 -18.27 -30.48
CA ALA A 396 -11.65 -19.49 -29.84
C ALA A 396 -11.65 -20.64 -30.86
N LYS A 397 -10.64 -21.52 -30.75
CA LYS A 397 -10.53 -22.75 -31.53
C LYS A 397 -9.94 -23.87 -30.69
N ARG A 398 -10.33 -25.11 -31.01
CA ARG A 398 -9.68 -26.31 -30.48
C ARG A 398 -8.42 -26.61 -31.27
N ALA A 399 -7.31 -26.83 -30.57
CA ALA A 399 -6.06 -27.31 -31.13
C ALA A 399 -5.88 -28.78 -30.72
N LYS A 400 -6.10 -29.70 -31.67
CA LYS A 400 -5.92 -31.15 -31.48
C LYS A 400 -4.49 -31.53 -31.75
N ASP A 401 -3.81 -32.08 -30.76
CA ASP A 401 -2.38 -32.42 -30.85
C ASP A 401 -1.58 -31.24 -31.43
N TRP A 402 -1.89 -30.04 -30.91
CA TRP A 402 -1.28 -28.76 -31.28
C TRP A 402 -1.62 -28.20 -32.66
N VAL A 403 -2.49 -28.87 -33.42
CA VAL A 403 -2.97 -28.41 -34.72
C VAL A 403 -4.39 -27.87 -34.59
N ALA A 404 -4.61 -26.63 -35.02
CA ALA A 404 -5.93 -26.03 -35.08
C ALA A 404 -6.33 -25.74 -36.52
N ASP A 405 -7.61 -25.92 -36.82
CA ASP A 405 -8.20 -25.41 -38.06
C ASP A 405 -8.67 -23.96 -37.83
N VAL A 406 -7.98 -23.03 -38.49
CA VAL A 406 -8.33 -21.60 -38.46
C VAL A 406 -9.18 -21.18 -39.65
N GLY A 407 -9.43 -22.11 -40.57
CA GLY A 407 -10.28 -21.93 -41.73
C GLY A 407 -11.74 -21.79 -41.34
N SER A 408 -12.51 -21.11 -42.19
CA SER A 408 -13.92 -20.91 -41.92
C SER A 408 -14.68 -20.61 -43.20
N LYS A 409 -15.85 -21.23 -43.37
CA LYS A 409 -16.80 -20.86 -44.44
C LYS A 409 -17.24 -19.39 -44.37
N LYS A 410 -17.08 -18.75 -43.20
CA LYS A 410 -17.47 -17.36 -42.95
C LYS A 410 -16.31 -16.36 -43.05
N GLY A 411 -15.10 -16.83 -43.41
CA GLY A 411 -13.91 -15.98 -43.54
C GLY A 411 -13.47 -15.31 -42.23
N GLN A 412 -13.49 -16.03 -41.11
CA GLN A 412 -13.11 -15.51 -39.78
C GLN A 412 -11.66 -14.99 -39.75
N LEU A 413 -10.71 -15.75 -40.30
CA LEU A 413 -9.30 -15.37 -40.32
C LEU A 413 -9.05 -14.07 -41.12
N PRO A 414 -9.49 -13.94 -42.40
CA PRO A 414 -9.38 -12.69 -43.15
C PRO A 414 -10.08 -11.48 -42.52
N LYS A 415 -11.12 -11.70 -41.70
CA LYS A 415 -11.80 -10.61 -40.97
C LYS A 415 -10.96 -10.13 -39.80
N LEU A 416 -10.47 -11.06 -38.97
CA LEU A 416 -9.67 -10.71 -37.79
C LEU A 416 -8.27 -10.23 -38.17
N SER A 417 -7.67 -10.70 -39.28
CA SER A 417 -6.35 -10.26 -39.74
C SER A 417 -6.33 -8.78 -40.14
N LYS A 418 -7.47 -8.21 -40.53
CA LYS A 418 -7.66 -6.77 -40.81
C LYS A 418 -7.66 -5.90 -39.54
N LEU A 419 -7.70 -6.50 -38.36
CA LEU A 419 -7.61 -5.84 -37.06
C LEU A 419 -6.22 -6.10 -36.47
N PRO A 420 -5.15 -5.42 -36.94
CA PRO A 420 -3.78 -5.79 -36.64
C PRO A 420 -3.45 -5.79 -35.14
N ARG A 421 -4.09 -4.94 -34.34
CA ARG A 421 -3.93 -4.91 -32.88
C ARG A 421 -5.15 -5.44 -32.13
N GLY A 422 -6.25 -5.76 -32.84
CA GLY A 422 -7.54 -6.10 -32.25
C GLY A 422 -7.96 -7.55 -32.45
N GLY A 423 -7.46 -8.25 -33.47
CA GLY A 423 -7.93 -9.57 -33.88
C GLY A 423 -6.98 -10.71 -33.51
N TYR A 424 -7.48 -11.66 -32.72
CA TYR A 424 -6.70 -12.76 -32.17
C TYR A 424 -7.45 -14.09 -32.23
N TYR A 425 -6.70 -15.18 -32.10
CA TYR A 425 -7.22 -16.52 -31.89
C TYR A 425 -6.79 -17.04 -30.52
N LEU A 426 -7.72 -17.65 -29.78
CA LEU A 426 -7.49 -18.35 -28.53
C LEU A 426 -7.55 -19.86 -28.78
N PHE A 427 -6.48 -20.58 -28.50
CA PHE A 427 -6.39 -22.01 -28.73
C PHE A 427 -6.55 -22.80 -27.43
N TYR A 428 -7.58 -23.64 -27.37
CA TYR A 428 -7.74 -24.66 -26.34
C TYR A 428 -7.04 -25.94 -26.79
N HIS A 429 -6.01 -26.27 -26.05
CA HIS A 429 -5.11 -27.37 -26.35
C HIS A 429 -5.65 -28.69 -25.82
N GLU A 430 -6.05 -29.57 -26.73
CA GLU A 430 -6.54 -30.90 -26.40
C GLU A 430 -5.63 -31.97 -27.01
N SER A 431 -5.44 -33.07 -26.29
CA SER A 431 -4.81 -34.25 -26.86
C SER A 431 -5.86 -35.18 -27.42
N ALA A 432 -5.70 -35.59 -28.68
CA ALA A 432 -6.53 -36.64 -29.23
C ALA A 432 -6.26 -37.94 -28.45
N ASN A 433 -7.31 -38.56 -27.94
CA ASN A 433 -7.25 -39.83 -27.19
C ASN A 433 -6.37 -39.82 -25.92
N LEU A 434 -6.09 -38.64 -25.33
CA LEU A 434 -5.30 -38.49 -24.09
C LEU A 434 -3.86 -39.05 -24.17
N GLN A 435 -3.27 -39.09 -25.38
CA GLN A 435 -1.90 -39.61 -25.57
C GLN A 435 -0.82 -38.61 -25.14
N LEU A 436 -1.14 -37.32 -25.17
CA LEU A 436 -0.26 -36.22 -24.78
C LEU A 436 -0.88 -35.48 -23.59
N ALA A 437 -0.03 -35.02 -22.68
CA ALA A 437 -0.46 -34.06 -21.67
C ALA A 437 -0.82 -32.73 -22.35
N THR A 438 -1.89 -32.07 -21.89
CA THR A 438 -2.39 -30.83 -22.49
C THR A 438 -1.50 -29.63 -22.12
N ALA A 439 -1.43 -28.62 -22.98
CA ALA A 439 -0.78 -27.34 -22.68
C ALA A 439 -1.80 -26.34 -22.13
N VAL A 440 -1.33 -25.19 -21.62
CA VAL A 440 -2.24 -24.10 -21.26
C VAL A 440 -2.77 -23.42 -22.52
N PRO A 441 -3.95 -22.77 -22.47
CA PRO A 441 -4.44 -21.97 -23.58
C PRO A 441 -3.40 -20.96 -24.09
N THR A 442 -3.26 -20.88 -25.42
CA THR A 442 -2.36 -19.92 -26.08
C THR A 442 -3.13 -18.96 -26.97
N VAL A 443 -2.57 -17.78 -27.22
CA VAL A 443 -3.19 -16.72 -28.03
C VAL A 443 -2.25 -16.33 -29.15
N SER A 444 -2.76 -16.21 -30.37
CA SER A 444 -1.99 -15.72 -31.53
C SER A 444 -2.72 -14.56 -32.20
N SER A 445 -2.00 -13.61 -32.78
CA SER A 445 -2.64 -12.61 -33.64
C SER A 445 -3.13 -13.26 -34.93
N ALA A 446 -4.31 -12.87 -35.40
CA ALA A 446 -4.85 -13.39 -36.65
C ALA A 446 -3.92 -13.07 -37.84
N GLN A 447 -3.28 -11.90 -37.82
CA GLN A 447 -2.27 -11.51 -38.80
C GLN A 447 -1.07 -12.46 -38.82
N ALA A 448 -0.55 -12.88 -37.67
CA ALA A 448 0.59 -13.81 -37.64
C ALA A 448 0.20 -15.19 -38.21
N LEU A 449 -1.02 -15.66 -37.95
CA LEU A 449 -1.52 -16.93 -38.49
C LEU A 449 -1.72 -16.85 -40.02
N GLU A 450 -2.24 -15.72 -40.52
CA GLU A 450 -2.35 -15.44 -41.95
C GLU A 450 -0.97 -15.43 -42.62
N GLN A 451 0.03 -14.78 -42.01
CA GLN A 451 1.40 -14.78 -42.53
C GLN A 451 2.05 -16.17 -42.52
N LEU A 452 1.79 -17.00 -41.51
CA LEU A 452 2.24 -18.39 -41.50
C LEU A 452 1.65 -19.19 -42.67
N LEU A 453 0.36 -19.00 -42.96
CA LEU A 453 -0.29 -19.65 -44.09
C LEU A 453 0.27 -19.19 -45.44
N LEU A 454 0.45 -17.88 -45.61
CA LEU A 454 1.03 -17.30 -46.83
C LEU A 454 2.47 -17.80 -47.05
N THR A 455 3.28 -17.85 -45.99
CA THR A 455 4.65 -18.38 -46.03
C THR A 455 4.67 -19.86 -46.41
N ALA A 456 3.66 -20.63 -45.98
CA ALA A 456 3.47 -22.02 -46.36
C ALA A 456 2.82 -22.21 -47.75
N GLY A 457 2.58 -21.13 -48.52
CA GLY A 457 1.96 -21.19 -49.85
C GLY A 457 0.47 -21.56 -49.84
N LYS A 458 -0.22 -21.41 -48.71
CA LYS A 458 -1.65 -21.70 -48.56
C LYS A 458 -2.49 -20.43 -48.75
N ASN A 459 -3.71 -20.59 -49.26
CA ASN A 459 -4.69 -19.51 -49.39
C ASN A 459 -5.40 -19.25 -48.03
N PRO A 460 -5.29 -18.04 -47.43
CA PRO A 460 -5.97 -17.70 -46.17
C PRO A 460 -7.51 -17.72 -46.21
N ASP A 461 -8.12 -17.68 -47.41
CA ASP A 461 -9.58 -17.77 -47.59
C ASP A 461 -10.11 -19.22 -47.56
N GLY A 462 -9.24 -20.20 -47.29
CA GLY A 462 -9.60 -21.61 -47.20
C GLY A 462 -10.63 -21.90 -46.11
N THR A 463 -11.53 -22.84 -46.39
CA THR A 463 -12.54 -23.31 -45.42
C THR A 463 -11.99 -24.31 -44.42
N TYR A 464 -10.84 -24.91 -44.71
CA TYR A 464 -10.10 -25.84 -43.86
C TYR A 464 -8.61 -25.51 -43.96
N LEU A 465 -8.05 -24.97 -42.88
CA LEU A 465 -6.69 -24.45 -42.78
C LEU A 465 -6.03 -24.97 -41.50
N PRO A 466 -5.58 -26.23 -41.49
CA PRO A 466 -4.85 -26.78 -40.36
C PRO A 466 -3.46 -26.15 -40.28
N ILE A 467 -3.13 -25.64 -39.08
CA ILE A 467 -1.86 -25.02 -38.75
C ILE A 467 -1.34 -25.51 -37.40
N ASP A 468 -0.02 -25.61 -37.27
CA ASP A 468 0.63 -25.83 -35.98
C ASP A 468 0.62 -24.51 -35.19
N VAL A 469 -0.13 -24.49 -34.09
CA VAL A 469 -0.33 -23.26 -33.30
C VAL A 469 0.76 -23.03 -32.25
N ARG A 470 1.83 -23.84 -32.25
CA ARG A 470 3.01 -23.65 -31.39
C ARG A 470 4.00 -22.65 -31.97
N GLU A 471 3.87 -22.35 -33.26
CA GLU A 471 4.83 -21.56 -34.02
C GLU A 471 4.74 -20.05 -33.73
N THR A 472 3.62 -19.56 -33.20
CA THR A 472 3.42 -18.13 -32.93
C THR A 472 2.48 -17.91 -31.76
N GLY A 473 2.58 -16.75 -31.12
CA GLY A 473 1.68 -16.33 -30.05
C GLY A 473 2.30 -16.28 -28.67
N TRP A 474 1.46 -16.36 -27.65
CA TRP A 474 1.78 -16.21 -26.23
C TRP A 474 0.93 -17.16 -25.38
N ASP A 475 1.37 -17.46 -24.16
CA ASP A 475 0.48 -18.05 -23.15
C ASP A 475 -0.54 -17.01 -22.67
N TRP A 476 -1.72 -17.48 -22.23
CA TRP A 476 -2.83 -16.62 -21.82
C TRP A 476 -2.45 -15.63 -20.70
N ALA A 477 -1.69 -16.08 -19.69
CA ALA A 477 -1.32 -15.22 -18.57
C ALA A 477 -0.42 -14.05 -19.01
N SER A 478 0.61 -14.33 -19.82
CA SER A 478 1.49 -13.27 -20.34
C SER A 478 0.76 -12.34 -21.31
N PHE A 479 -0.09 -12.88 -22.19
CA PHE A 479 -0.92 -12.08 -23.12
C PHE A 479 -1.80 -11.09 -22.37
N MET A 480 -2.52 -11.54 -21.34
CA MET A 480 -3.40 -10.68 -20.56
C MET A 480 -2.62 -9.65 -19.74
N SER A 481 -1.63 -10.08 -18.96
CA SER A 481 -0.99 -9.24 -17.94
C SER A 481 0.12 -8.34 -18.46
N PHE A 482 0.88 -8.79 -19.46
CA PHE A 482 2.01 -8.04 -19.99
C PHE A 482 1.79 -7.58 -21.44
N GLY A 483 0.79 -8.14 -22.13
CA GLY A 483 0.34 -7.68 -23.45
C GLY A 483 -0.77 -6.64 -23.36
N LEU A 484 -1.94 -7.04 -22.88
CA LEU A 484 -3.13 -6.20 -22.87
C LEU A 484 -3.19 -5.20 -21.71
N CYS A 485 -2.55 -5.50 -20.58
CA CYS A 485 -2.49 -4.59 -19.43
C CYS A 485 -1.28 -3.64 -19.47
N ASP A 486 -0.43 -3.70 -20.50
CA ASP A 486 0.69 -2.76 -20.70
C ASP A 486 0.32 -1.71 -21.74
N ALA A 487 0.36 -0.42 -21.37
CA ALA A 487 0.03 0.69 -22.26
C ALA A 487 0.98 0.79 -23.48
N ASN A 488 2.24 0.38 -23.34
CA ASN A 488 3.26 0.50 -24.40
C ASN A 488 3.28 -0.69 -25.35
N SER A 489 2.62 -1.79 -24.98
CA SER A 489 2.50 -2.96 -25.83
C SER A 489 1.64 -2.65 -27.06
N GLU A 490 2.01 -3.22 -28.22
CA GLU A 490 1.23 -3.10 -29.45
C GLU A 490 -0.02 -3.98 -29.44
N ILE A 491 -0.12 -4.93 -28.48
CA ILE A 491 -1.27 -5.83 -28.32
C ILE A 491 -2.46 -5.05 -27.79
N GLY A 492 -3.59 -5.12 -28.50
CA GLY A 492 -4.84 -4.43 -28.16
C GLY A 492 -5.02 -3.09 -28.87
N GLU A 493 -6.24 -2.84 -29.34
CA GLU A 493 -6.63 -1.54 -29.90
C GLU A 493 -6.91 -0.57 -28.74
N PRO A 494 -6.24 0.59 -28.68
CA PRO A 494 -6.45 1.56 -27.62
C PRO A 494 -7.81 2.26 -27.78
N PHE A 495 -8.39 2.68 -26.66
CA PHE A 495 -9.63 3.47 -26.65
C PHE A 495 -9.61 4.58 -25.60
N ASP A 496 -10.32 5.67 -25.87
CA ASP A 496 -10.43 6.80 -24.95
C ASP A 496 -11.73 6.77 -24.14
N THR A 497 -12.82 6.32 -24.76
CA THR A 497 -14.16 6.27 -24.14
C THR A 497 -14.73 4.85 -24.11
N ILE A 498 -15.70 4.62 -23.21
CA ILE A 498 -16.44 3.34 -23.14
C ILE A 498 -17.12 3.04 -24.50
N ASP A 499 -17.67 4.06 -25.17
CA ASP A 499 -18.30 3.88 -26.48
C ASP A 499 -17.29 3.49 -27.58
N ASP A 500 -16.06 4.01 -27.51
CA ASP A 500 -14.99 3.57 -28.40
C ASP A 500 -14.63 2.11 -28.20
N ALA A 501 -14.54 1.65 -26.95
CA ALA A 501 -14.30 0.25 -26.64
C ALA A 501 -15.39 -0.65 -27.25
N LEU A 502 -16.66 -0.26 -27.07
CA LEU A 502 -17.80 -1.00 -27.63
C LEU A 502 -17.80 -0.96 -29.17
N ARG A 503 -17.41 0.16 -29.78
CA ARG A 503 -17.28 0.28 -31.25
C ARG A 503 -16.19 -0.63 -31.81
N ILE A 504 -15.04 -0.72 -31.13
CA ILE A 504 -13.95 -1.63 -31.49
C ILE A 504 -14.45 -3.08 -31.46
N LEU A 505 -15.13 -3.48 -30.39
CA LEU A 505 -15.70 -4.82 -30.26
C LEU A 505 -16.83 -5.11 -31.27
N GLY A 506 -17.56 -4.09 -31.69
CA GLY A 506 -18.60 -4.19 -32.72
C GLY A 506 -18.09 -4.13 -34.16
N SER A 507 -16.76 -4.14 -34.36
CA SER A 507 -16.10 -3.98 -35.66
C SER A 507 -16.56 -2.73 -36.45
N GLY A 508 -16.79 -1.62 -35.74
CA GLY A 508 -17.00 -0.29 -36.33
C GLY A 508 -18.40 0.03 -36.88
N GLU A 509 -19.16 -0.95 -37.39
CA GLU A 509 -20.33 -0.65 -38.26
C GLU A 509 -21.69 -1.11 -37.70
N THR A 510 -21.77 -1.87 -36.61
CA THR A 510 -22.92 -2.77 -36.43
C THR A 510 -23.63 -2.76 -35.07
N GLY A 511 -22.99 -2.26 -34.02
CA GLY A 511 -23.56 -2.18 -32.66
C GLY A 511 -23.76 -3.51 -31.93
N ALA A 512 -23.57 -4.67 -32.57
CA ALA A 512 -23.63 -5.99 -31.95
C ALA A 512 -22.26 -6.38 -31.37
N LEU A 513 -22.26 -7.02 -30.20
CA LEU A 513 -21.04 -7.30 -29.43
C LEU A 513 -20.83 -8.82 -29.30
N PRO A 514 -19.62 -9.31 -28.99
CA PRO A 514 -19.40 -10.74 -28.81
C PRO A 514 -20.27 -11.35 -27.71
N LEU A 515 -20.64 -12.62 -27.88
CA LEU A 515 -21.50 -13.38 -26.94
C LEU A 515 -20.95 -13.34 -25.51
N ARG A 516 -19.62 -13.32 -25.37
CA ARG A 516 -18.94 -13.26 -24.08
C ARG A 516 -17.97 -12.10 -24.07
N LEU A 517 -17.96 -11.34 -22.99
CA LEU A 517 -17.10 -10.21 -22.80
C LEU A 517 -16.35 -10.34 -21.47
N PHE A 518 -15.03 -10.25 -21.53
CA PHE A 518 -14.18 -10.17 -20.34
C PHE A 518 -13.83 -8.71 -20.09
N VAL A 519 -14.14 -8.22 -18.89
CA VAL A 519 -13.85 -6.83 -18.50
C VAL A 519 -12.90 -6.83 -17.33
N VAL A 520 -11.77 -6.15 -17.52
CA VAL A 520 -10.75 -5.90 -16.51
C VAL A 520 -10.68 -4.40 -16.29
N ALA A 521 -11.55 -3.89 -15.43
CA ALA A 521 -11.57 -2.48 -15.07
C ALA A 521 -11.01 -2.30 -13.66
N ILE A 522 -9.95 -1.50 -13.52
CA ILE A 522 -9.38 -1.07 -12.24
C ILE A 522 -9.20 0.44 -12.32
N GLU A 523 -10.27 1.18 -11.99
CA GLU A 523 -10.34 2.65 -12.06
C GLU A 523 -11.10 3.21 -10.84
N ASP A 524 -11.57 4.45 -10.92
CA ASP A 524 -12.44 5.06 -9.92
C ASP A 524 -13.85 4.46 -9.94
N GLU A 525 -14.54 4.50 -8.79
CA GLU A 525 -15.86 3.90 -8.61
C GLU A 525 -16.91 4.36 -9.63
N PRO A 526 -17.06 5.67 -9.91
CA PRO A 526 -18.08 6.15 -10.84
C PRO A 526 -17.87 5.61 -12.25
N TYR A 527 -16.63 5.65 -12.75
CA TYR A 527 -16.29 5.15 -14.09
C TYR A 527 -16.53 3.65 -14.21
N VAL A 528 -16.11 2.88 -13.20
CA VAL A 528 -16.32 1.42 -13.17
C VAL A 528 -17.81 1.06 -13.18
N ARG A 529 -18.63 1.80 -12.43
CA ARG A 529 -20.10 1.64 -12.43
C ARG A 529 -20.71 2.02 -13.77
N GLU A 530 -20.28 3.12 -14.37
CA GLU A 530 -20.73 3.53 -15.71
C GLU A 530 -20.38 2.49 -16.76
N MET A 531 -19.14 1.99 -16.78
CA MET A 531 -18.70 0.93 -17.69
C MET A 531 -19.56 -0.32 -17.51
N ALA A 532 -19.72 -0.80 -16.28
CA ALA A 532 -20.57 -1.96 -16.00
C ALA A 532 -22.02 -1.74 -16.46
N GLN A 533 -22.56 -0.53 -16.27
CA GLN A 533 -23.91 -0.18 -16.69
C GLN A 533 -24.05 -0.11 -18.22
N ARG A 534 -23.19 0.63 -18.92
CA ARG A 534 -23.26 0.78 -20.39
C ARG A 534 -23.05 -0.54 -21.12
N VAL A 535 -22.12 -1.35 -20.62
CA VAL A 535 -21.95 -2.71 -21.14
C VAL A 535 -23.22 -3.52 -20.90
N ARG A 536 -23.82 -3.47 -19.71
CA ARG A 536 -25.11 -4.15 -19.47
C ARG A 536 -26.22 -3.62 -20.38
N GLU A 537 -26.38 -2.32 -20.56
CA GLU A 537 -27.43 -1.72 -21.42
C GLU A 537 -27.32 -2.23 -22.86
N ARG A 538 -26.11 -2.25 -23.44
CA ARG A 538 -25.89 -2.81 -24.78
C ARG A 538 -26.14 -4.31 -24.89
N TYR A 539 -26.02 -5.04 -23.78
CA TYR A 539 -26.27 -6.48 -23.72
C TYR A 539 -27.72 -6.82 -23.32
N VAL A 540 -28.46 -5.89 -22.67
CA VAL A 540 -29.87 -6.02 -22.26
C VAL A 540 -30.83 -5.61 -23.38
N ASP A 541 -30.48 -4.64 -24.22
CA ASP A 541 -31.27 -4.23 -25.40
C ASP A 541 -31.43 -5.33 -26.47
N LEU A 542 -30.79 -6.50 -26.29
CA LEU A 542 -30.91 -7.67 -27.16
C LEU A 542 -31.91 -8.73 -26.66
N GLN A 543 -32.46 -8.57 -25.43
CA GLN A 543 -33.52 -9.42 -24.88
C GLN A 543 -34.92 -8.99 -25.38
N GLU A 544 -35.20 -9.25 -26.65
CA GLU A 544 -36.61 -9.46 -27.01
C GLU A 544 -37.10 -10.76 -26.36
N PRO A 545 -38.36 -10.81 -25.86
CA PRO A 545 -38.88 -12.01 -25.22
C PRO A 545 -38.84 -13.19 -26.19
N LEU A 546 -38.17 -14.28 -25.78
CA LEU A 546 -38.08 -15.54 -26.54
C LEU A 546 -39.45 -15.91 -27.12
N THR A 547 -39.49 -16.13 -28.43
CA THR A 547 -40.71 -16.54 -29.12
C THR A 547 -41.18 -17.91 -28.59
N LYS A 548 -42.49 -18.19 -28.66
CA LYS A 548 -43.07 -19.51 -28.27
C LYS A 548 -42.36 -20.70 -28.92
N LYS A 549 -41.70 -20.49 -30.07
CA LYS A 549 -40.97 -21.51 -30.83
C LYS A 549 -39.62 -21.85 -30.18
N GLU A 550 -38.90 -20.84 -29.70
CA GLU A 550 -37.61 -20.99 -29.01
C GLU A 550 -37.78 -21.62 -27.62
N ARG A 551 -38.87 -21.26 -26.91
CA ARG A 551 -39.24 -21.93 -25.63
C ARG A 551 -39.52 -23.43 -25.83
N LYS A 552 -40.23 -23.80 -26.90
CA LYS A 552 -40.50 -25.21 -27.23
C LYS A 552 -39.26 -26.02 -27.62
N GLN A 553 -38.21 -25.38 -28.15
CA GLN A 553 -36.95 -26.06 -28.45
C GLN A 553 -36.09 -26.31 -27.20
N LEU A 554 -36.14 -25.40 -26.23
CA LEU A 554 -35.48 -25.58 -24.93
C LEU A 554 -36.19 -26.64 -24.07
N ASP A 555 -37.53 -26.66 -24.08
CA ASP A 555 -38.33 -27.62 -23.30
C ASP A 555 -38.47 -29.01 -23.99
N GLY A 556 -38.01 -29.14 -25.24
CA GLY A 556 -38.24 -30.31 -26.09
C GLY A 556 -37.30 -31.50 -25.87
N ASN A 557 -36.24 -31.35 -25.08
CA ASN A 557 -35.23 -32.42 -24.87
C ASN A 557 -35.43 -33.26 -23.59
N GLU A 558 -36.46 -33.02 -22.79
CA GLU A 558 -36.73 -33.81 -21.57
C GLU A 558 -37.88 -34.84 -21.67
N ARG A 559 -38.45 -35.08 -22.86
CA ARG A 559 -39.49 -36.11 -23.03
C ARG A 559 -39.18 -37.03 -24.19
N GLY A 560 -38.22 -37.93 -23.97
CA GLY A 560 -37.78 -38.86 -25.01
C GLY A 560 -37.53 -40.30 -24.58
N HIS A 561 -37.66 -40.71 -23.31
CA HIS A 561 -37.54 -42.13 -22.94
C HIS A 561 -38.50 -42.51 -21.80
N SER A 562 -39.75 -42.81 -22.15
CA SER A 562 -40.60 -43.68 -21.35
C SER A 562 -41.50 -44.55 -22.25
N HIS A 563 -41.19 -45.86 -22.21
CA HIS A 563 -42.01 -47.06 -22.45
C HIS A 563 -42.42 -47.50 -23.86
N GLY A 564 -42.11 -48.79 -24.13
CA GLY A 564 -42.85 -49.63 -25.08
C GLY A 564 -42.22 -50.99 -25.40
N MET A 565 -42.44 -51.97 -24.50
CA MET A 565 -42.11 -53.43 -24.55
C MET A 565 -40.67 -53.88 -24.30
#